data_AF-A0A343JML4-F1
#
_entry.id   AF-A0A343JML4-F1
#
_cell.length_a   1.000
_cell.length_b   1.000
_cell.length_c   1.000
_cell.angle_alpha   90.00
_cell.angle_beta   90.00
_cell.angle_gamma   90.00
#
_symmetry.space_group_name_H-M   'P 1'
#
loop_
_entity.id
_entity.type
_entity.pdbx_description
1 polymer ?
#
loop_
_entity_poly.entity_id
_entity_poly.type
_entity_poly.pdbx_seq_one_letter_code
_entity_poly.pdbx_strand_id
1 'polypeptide(L)'
;MLLLISNTNPITLIMIIMLQTMWTALLTNMNKEMFWYGYILILIFLGGMLILFSYICSLASNEIFHKFNISILLLSLLTMTMNFKIPFNSTSNYNFMNTTTLYMQNFMMMMLLLAYLLITLLIITKITMYKSGPLQQISYDKINTKITPFNKNH
;
A
#
# COMPACT_ATOMS: atom_id res chain seq x y z
N MET A 1 -12.36 9.09 9.39
CA MET A 1 -11.27 8.09 9.28
C MET A 1 -11.22 7.17 10.49
N LEU A 2 -11.05 7.66 11.72
CA LEU A 2 -10.97 6.78 12.91
C LEU A 2 -12.27 6.01 13.22
N LEU A 3 -13.44 6.61 12.96
CA LEU A 3 -14.76 5.99 13.20
C LEU A 3 -15.04 4.75 12.35
N LEU A 4 -14.29 4.49 11.27
CA LEU A 4 -14.49 3.33 10.40
C LEU A 4 -13.74 2.07 10.89
N ILE A 5 -12.73 2.24 11.74
CA ILE A 5 -11.74 1.18 12.03
C ILE A 5 -12.22 0.25 13.15
N SER A 6 -13.17 0.66 13.99
CA SER A 6 -13.41 -0.04 15.26
C SER A 6 -14.05 -1.43 15.14
N ASN A 7 -14.77 -1.79 14.06
CA ASN A 7 -15.59 -3.01 14.04
C ASN A 7 -15.70 -3.72 12.67
N THR A 8 -14.62 -3.83 11.88
CA THR A 8 -14.73 -4.39 10.52
C THR A 8 -13.74 -5.51 10.23
N ASN A 9 -14.17 -6.51 9.44
CA ASN A 9 -13.31 -7.58 8.92
C ASN A 9 -12.12 -6.96 8.15
N PRO A 10 -10.94 -7.62 8.14
CA PRO A 10 -9.75 -7.08 7.48
C PRO A 10 -9.99 -6.76 6.00
N ILE A 11 -10.81 -7.58 5.32
CA ILE A 11 -11.16 -7.35 3.92
C ILE A 11 -12.04 -6.10 3.73
N THR A 12 -12.98 -5.84 4.66
CA THR A 12 -13.81 -4.62 4.62
C THR A 12 -12.99 -3.37 4.94
N LEU A 13 -11.97 -3.49 5.80
CA LEU A 13 -11.04 -2.40 6.09
C LEU A 13 -10.27 -1.99 4.81
N ILE A 14 -9.76 -2.94 4.04
CA ILE A 14 -9.07 -2.66 2.76
C ILE A 14 -9.99 -1.93 1.78
N MET A 15 -11.25 -2.39 1.67
CA MET A 15 -12.23 -1.77 0.77
C MET A 15 -12.54 -0.31 1.17
N ILE A 16 -12.65 -0.03 2.47
CA ILE A 16 -12.84 1.33 2.99
C ILE A 16 -11.62 2.21 2.67
N ILE A 17 -10.41 1.69 2.88
CA ILE A 17 -9.16 2.43 2.64
C ILE A 17 -9.03 2.79 1.16
N MET A 18 -9.28 1.83 0.25
CA MET A 18 -9.24 2.08 -1.19
C MET A 18 -10.16 3.23 -1.59
N LEU A 19 -11.43 3.17 -1.19
CA LEU A 19 -12.41 4.19 -1.56
C LEU A 19 -12.05 5.56 -0.95
N GLN A 20 -11.61 5.59 0.31
CA GLN A 20 -11.21 6.84 0.96
C GLN A 20 -9.98 7.46 0.28
N THR A 21 -8.97 6.66 -0.09
CA THR A 21 -7.76 7.17 -0.76
C THR A 21 -8.07 7.76 -2.13
N MET A 22 -9.02 7.17 -2.88
CA MET A 22 -9.48 7.73 -4.14
C MET A 22 -10.16 9.08 -3.95
N TRP A 23 -11.01 9.21 -2.93
CA TRP A 23 -11.64 10.48 -2.56
C TRP A 23 -10.62 11.55 -2.15
N THR A 24 -9.59 11.19 -1.37
CA THR A 24 -8.54 12.14 -1.01
C THR A 24 -7.70 12.58 -2.21
N ALA A 25 -7.40 11.68 -3.14
CA ALA A 25 -6.62 12.04 -4.33
C ALA A 25 -7.39 13.00 -5.26
N LEU A 26 -8.71 12.78 -5.41
CA LEU A 26 -9.59 13.71 -6.13
C LEU A 26 -9.59 15.10 -5.50
N LEU A 27 -9.64 15.19 -4.17
CA LEU A 27 -9.57 16.47 -3.45
C LEU A 27 -8.22 17.18 -3.65
N THR A 28 -7.11 16.44 -3.62
CA THR A 28 -5.78 17.04 -3.87
C THR A 28 -5.61 17.52 -5.31
N ASN A 29 -6.24 16.87 -6.28
CA ASN A 29 -6.20 17.27 -7.69
C ASN A 29 -6.97 18.58 -7.97
N MET A 30 -7.89 18.99 -7.09
CA MET A 30 -8.58 20.28 -7.24
C MET A 30 -7.63 21.48 -7.05
N ASN A 31 -6.48 21.27 -6.40
CA ASN A 31 -5.45 22.30 -6.24
C ASN A 31 -4.45 22.25 -7.40
N LYS A 32 -4.51 23.24 -8.30
CA LYS A 32 -3.68 23.31 -9.50
C LYS A 32 -2.17 23.27 -9.22
N GLU A 33 -1.73 23.79 -8.07
CA GLU A 33 -0.32 23.83 -7.67
C GLU A 33 0.25 22.44 -7.31
N MET A 34 -0.59 21.55 -6.80
CA MET A 34 -0.17 20.24 -6.28
C MET A 34 -0.71 19.09 -7.14
N PHE A 35 -1.07 19.36 -8.40
CA PHE A 35 -1.62 18.35 -9.31
C PHE A 35 -0.70 17.14 -9.48
N TRP A 36 0.61 17.38 -9.61
CA TRP A 36 1.59 16.31 -9.75
C TRP A 36 1.65 15.40 -8.51
N TYR A 37 1.41 15.98 -7.32
CA TYR A 37 1.37 15.22 -6.09
C TYR A 37 0.11 14.33 -6.00
N GLY A 38 -1.05 14.83 -6.43
CA GLY A 38 -2.29 14.04 -6.52
C GLY A 38 -2.16 12.85 -7.49
N TYR A 39 -1.46 13.03 -8.61
CA TYR A 39 -1.15 11.95 -9.56
C TYR A 39 -0.26 10.87 -8.95
N ILE A 40 0.83 11.26 -8.28
CA ILE A 40 1.76 10.32 -7.62
C ILE A 40 1.05 9.53 -6.51
N LEU A 41 0.18 10.18 -5.73
CA LEU A 41 -0.62 9.51 -4.70
C LEU A 41 -1.49 8.38 -5.28
N ILE A 42 -2.20 8.63 -6.39
CA ILE A 42 -3.01 7.58 -7.04
C ILE A 42 -2.15 6.39 -7.44
N LEU A 43 -0.98 6.60 -8.06
CA LEU A 43 -0.12 5.52 -8.53
C LEU A 43 0.39 4.62 -7.38
N ILE A 44 0.85 5.23 -6.30
CA ILE A 44 1.43 4.48 -5.17
C ILE A 44 0.35 3.70 -4.43
N PHE A 45 -0.83 4.29 -4.23
CA PHE A 45 -1.92 3.60 -3.54
C PHE A 45 -2.51 2.46 -4.38
N LEU A 46 -2.70 2.66 -5.69
CA LEU A 46 -3.16 1.57 -6.57
C LEU A 46 -2.16 0.41 -6.61
N GLY A 47 -0.85 0.70 -6.75
CA GLY A 47 0.17 -0.34 -6.75
C GLY A 47 0.32 -1.06 -5.41
N GLY A 48 0.46 -0.30 -4.31
CA GLY A 48 0.74 -0.85 -2.98
C GLY A 48 -0.45 -1.60 -2.38
N MET A 49 -1.67 -1.11 -2.56
CA MET A 49 -2.86 -1.74 -1.98
C MET A 49 -3.29 -2.99 -2.74
N LEU A 50 -2.96 -3.13 -4.03
CA LEU A 50 -3.20 -4.39 -4.77
C LEU A 50 -2.36 -5.55 -4.22
N ILE A 51 -1.11 -5.29 -3.83
CA ILE A 51 -0.22 -6.31 -3.23
C ILE A 51 -0.73 -6.71 -1.83
N LEU A 52 -1.20 -5.74 -1.05
CA LEU A 52 -1.79 -6.01 0.27
C LEU A 52 -3.12 -6.78 0.16
N PHE A 53 -3.92 -6.47 -0.86
CA PHE A 53 -5.15 -7.21 -1.18
C PHE A 53 -4.86 -8.67 -1.53
N SER A 54 -3.87 -8.95 -2.39
CA SER A 54 -3.53 -10.33 -2.76
C SER A 54 -3.06 -11.15 -1.55
N TYR A 55 -2.31 -10.53 -0.64
CA TYR A 55 -1.89 -11.16 0.61
C TYR A 55 -3.10 -11.52 1.49
N ILE A 56 -4.00 -10.58 1.74
CA ILE A 56 -5.12 -10.80 2.66
C ILE A 56 -6.17 -11.76 2.07
N CYS A 57 -6.44 -11.72 0.76
CA CYS A 57 -7.27 -12.71 0.09
C CYS A 57 -6.68 -14.13 0.16
N SER A 58 -5.35 -14.27 0.17
CA SER A 58 -4.71 -15.59 0.30
C SER A 58 -4.76 -16.15 1.72
N LEU A 59 -4.93 -15.30 2.74
CA LEU A 59 -5.03 -15.71 4.14
C LEU A 59 -6.46 -15.83 4.66
N ALA A 60 -7.43 -15.15 4.04
CA ALA A 60 -8.76 -15.06 4.59
C ALA A 60 -9.49 -16.41 4.55
N SER A 61 -9.85 -16.92 5.73
CA SER A 61 -11.02 -17.78 5.90
C SER A 61 -12.25 -17.03 5.38
N ASN A 62 -13.16 -17.73 4.72
CA ASN A 62 -14.32 -17.15 4.03
C ASN A 62 -15.40 -16.68 5.03
N GLU A 63 -15.04 -15.82 5.97
CA GLU A 63 -15.94 -15.34 7.02
C GLU A 63 -17.00 -14.39 6.46
N ILE A 64 -18.25 -14.66 6.83
CA ILE A 64 -19.42 -13.93 6.36
C ILE A 64 -19.28 -12.46 6.76
N PHE A 65 -19.39 -11.59 5.78
CA PHE A 65 -19.25 -10.14 5.93
C PHE A 65 -20.27 -9.60 6.94
N HIS A 66 -19.78 -9.01 8.03
CA HIS A 66 -20.62 -8.29 8.98
C HIS A 66 -21.17 -7.00 8.32
N LYS A 67 -22.38 -6.60 8.74
CA LYS A 67 -23.17 -5.52 8.12
C LYS A 67 -22.36 -4.21 8.04
N PHE A 68 -22.17 -3.72 6.82
CA PHE A 68 -21.44 -2.49 6.55
C PHE A 68 -22.34 -1.26 6.77
N ASN A 69 -21.93 -0.35 7.66
CA ASN A 69 -22.66 0.90 7.90
C ASN A 69 -22.24 1.98 6.89
N ILE A 70 -23.00 2.07 5.81
CA ILE A 70 -22.82 3.06 4.73
C ILE A 70 -22.91 4.51 5.25
N SER A 71 -23.73 4.76 6.28
CA SER A 71 -23.91 6.09 6.88
C SER A 71 -22.63 6.65 7.48
N ILE A 72 -21.82 5.81 8.13
CA ILE A 72 -20.55 6.21 8.74
C ILE A 72 -19.51 6.52 7.66
N LEU A 73 -19.51 5.76 6.56
CA LEU A 73 -18.65 6.05 5.42
C LEU A 73 -19.02 7.39 4.78
N LEU A 74 -20.30 7.65 4.53
CA LEU A 74 -20.76 8.92 3.96
C LEU A 74 -20.45 10.12 4.86
N LEU A 75 -20.64 9.98 6.18
CA LEU A 75 -20.26 11.03 7.14
C LEU A 75 -18.76 11.32 7.07
N SER A 76 -17.93 10.28 6.97
CA SER A 76 -16.48 10.46 6.87
C SER A 76 -16.07 11.21 5.60
N LEU A 77 -16.73 10.94 4.47
CA LEU A 77 -16.46 11.63 3.21
C LEU A 77 -16.88 13.10 3.29
N LEU A 78 -18.04 13.40 3.87
CA LEU A 78 -18.52 14.77 4.07
C LEU A 78 -17.59 15.58 4.98
N THR A 79 -17.03 14.99 6.04
CA THR A 79 -16.07 15.72 6.88
C THR A 79 -14.79 16.09 6.14
N MET A 80 -14.36 15.25 5.18
CA MET A 80 -13.17 15.53 4.39
C MET A 80 -13.39 16.67 3.39
N THR A 81 -14.56 16.71 2.73
CA THR A 81 -14.87 17.77 1.76
C THR A 81 -15.04 19.14 2.43
N MET A 82 -15.60 19.19 3.65
CA MET A 82 -15.78 20.44 4.39
C MET A 82 -14.45 21.11 4.78
N ASN A 83 -13.41 20.32 5.03
CA ASN A 83 -12.07 20.82 5.36
C ASN A 83 -11.32 21.36 4.14
N PHE A 84 -11.77 21.04 2.92
CA PHE A 84 -11.19 21.53 1.66
C PHE A 84 -11.73 22.89 1.22
N LYS A 85 -12.29 23.70 2.14
CA LYS A 85 -12.54 25.12 1.88
C LYS A 85 -11.21 25.86 1.74
N ILE A 86 -10.62 25.77 0.55
CA ILE A 86 -9.50 26.61 0.15
C ILE A 86 -10.06 28.02 -0.05
N PRO A 87 -9.45 29.07 0.52
CA PRO A 87 -9.80 30.43 0.17
C PRO A 87 -9.46 30.63 -1.32
N PHE A 88 -10.48 30.63 -2.16
CA PHE A 88 -10.36 30.88 -3.61
C PHE A 88 -9.91 32.33 -3.94
N ASN A 89 -9.61 33.12 -2.92
CA ASN A 89 -9.06 34.46 -3.01
C ASN A 89 -7.63 34.48 -2.46
N SER A 90 -6.69 33.93 -3.23
CA SER A 90 -5.35 34.49 -3.24
C SER A 90 -4.78 34.35 -4.64
N THR A 91 -4.91 35.43 -5.41
CA THR A 91 -4.01 35.74 -6.52
C THR A 91 -2.61 36.00 -5.98
N SER A 92 -2.03 35.05 -5.27
CA SER A 92 -0.58 35.00 -5.12
C SER A 92 -0.08 34.34 -6.39
N ASN A 93 0.82 35.03 -7.07
CA ASN A 93 1.69 34.41 -8.05
C ASN A 93 2.50 33.35 -7.30
N TYR A 94 1.92 32.17 -7.15
CA TYR A 94 2.63 30.97 -6.77
C TYR A 94 3.48 30.66 -7.98
N ASN A 95 4.69 31.24 -7.99
CA ASN A 95 5.72 30.84 -8.92
C ASN A 95 5.84 29.33 -8.75
N PHE A 96 5.45 28.60 -9.79
CA PHE A 96 5.72 27.18 -9.92
C PHE A 96 7.20 27.01 -9.59
N MET A 97 7.48 26.51 -8.39
CA MET A 97 8.84 26.27 -7.95
C MET A 97 9.34 25.20 -8.90
N ASN A 98 10.19 25.63 -9.83
CA ASN A 98 10.72 24.77 -10.87
C ASN A 98 11.28 23.55 -10.17
N THR A 99 10.82 22.34 -10.51
CA THR A 99 11.18 21.11 -9.79
C THR A 99 12.69 20.93 -9.68
N THR A 100 13.44 21.52 -10.61
CA THR A 100 14.90 21.62 -10.62
C THR A 100 15.50 22.38 -9.43
N THR A 101 14.85 23.42 -8.89
CA THR A 101 15.36 24.13 -7.70
C THR A 101 15.18 23.30 -6.42
N LEU A 102 14.12 22.50 -6.32
CA LEU A 102 13.90 21.60 -5.20
C LEU A 102 14.97 20.50 -5.12
N TYR A 103 15.36 19.92 -6.26
CA TYR A 103 16.43 18.91 -6.29
C TYR A 103 17.78 19.48 -5.87
N MET A 104 18.09 20.72 -6.30
CA MET A 104 19.36 21.36 -5.97
C MET A 104 19.42 21.80 -4.50
N GLN A 105 18.30 22.20 -3.92
CA GLN A 105 18.26 22.70 -2.55
C GLN A 105 18.22 21.58 -1.49
N ASN A 106 17.67 20.41 -1.83
CA ASN A 106 17.46 19.29 -0.90
C ASN A 106 18.28 18.03 -1.23
N PHE A 107 19.48 18.19 -1.80
CA PHE A 107 20.34 17.06 -2.18
C PHE A 107 20.60 16.07 -1.04
N MET A 108 20.83 16.56 0.19
CA MET A 108 21.03 15.70 1.36
C MET A 108 19.83 14.81 1.68
N MET A 109 18.61 15.35 1.59
CA MET A 109 17.39 14.57 1.80
C MET A 109 17.17 13.54 0.70
N MET A 110 17.50 13.89 -0.55
CA MET A 110 17.43 12.95 -1.68
C MET A 110 18.39 11.78 -1.49
N MET A 111 19.63 12.04 -1.06
CA MET A 111 20.62 10.98 -0.80
C MET A 111 20.17 10.03 0.32
N LEU A 112 19.56 10.56 1.39
CA LEU A 112 19.01 9.74 2.48
C LEU A 112 17.85 8.84 2.00
N LEU A 113 16.94 9.37 1.18
CA LEU A 113 15.82 8.59 0.61
C LEU A 113 16.30 7.46 -0.30
N LEU A 114 17.30 7.73 -1.16
CA LEU A 114 17.92 6.71 -2.01
C LEU A 114 18.57 5.60 -1.18
N ALA A 115 19.31 5.97 -0.13
CA ALA A 115 19.92 4.99 0.77
C ALA A 115 18.85 4.13 1.49
N TYR A 116 17.74 4.74 1.95
CA TYR A 116 16.63 4.02 2.58
C TYR A 116 15.99 2.98 1.65
N LEU A 117 15.68 3.36 0.40
CA LEU A 117 15.11 2.44 -0.58
C LEU A 117 16.06 1.27 -0.90
N LEU A 118 17.37 1.55 -0.98
CA LEU A 118 18.37 0.51 -1.24
C LEU A 118 18.50 -0.47 -0.06
N ILE A 119 18.54 0.06 1.17
CA ILE A 119 18.62 -0.77 2.38
C ILE A 119 17.37 -1.64 2.53
N THR A 120 16.17 -1.09 2.31
CA THR A 120 14.92 -1.86 2.42
C THR A 120 14.86 -2.99 1.38
N LEU A 121 15.32 -2.76 0.15
CA LEU A 121 15.45 -3.83 -0.86
C LEU A 121 16.41 -4.95 -0.42
N LEU A 122 17.58 -4.60 0.11
CA LEU A 122 18.55 -5.58 0.62
C LEU A 122 17.99 -6.39 1.79
N ILE A 123 17.26 -5.74 2.70
CA ILE A 123 16.62 -6.43 3.83
C ILE A 123 15.54 -7.38 3.33
N ILE A 124 14.66 -6.94 2.42
CA ILE A 124 13.58 -7.77 1.87
C ILE A 124 14.14 -9.03 1.19
N THR A 125 15.17 -8.87 0.34
CA THR A 125 15.81 -10.02 -0.34
C THR A 125 16.47 -11.00 0.63
N LYS A 126 17.06 -10.53 1.74
CA LYS A 126 17.55 -11.41 2.81
C LYS A 126 16.43 -12.15 3.54
N ILE A 127 15.32 -11.47 3.84
CA ILE A 127 14.17 -12.09 4.53
C ILE A 127 13.51 -13.16 3.65
N THR A 128 13.37 -12.92 2.35
CA THR A 128 12.72 -13.88 1.45
C THR A 128 13.54 -15.15 1.24
N MET A 129 14.88 -15.09 1.27
CA MET A 129 15.74 -16.29 1.19
C MET A 129 15.69 -17.18 2.43
N TYR A 130 15.35 -16.63 3.60
CA TYR A 130 15.29 -17.41 4.85
C TYR A 130 14.04 -18.29 4.95
N LYS A 131 12.95 -17.94 4.25
CA LYS A 131 11.78 -18.83 4.13
C LYS A 131 12.04 -19.83 3.01
N SER A 132 12.57 -21.00 3.37
CA SER A 132 12.44 -22.22 2.56
C SER A 132 10.95 -22.57 2.46
N GLY A 133 10.26 -21.94 1.52
CA GLY A 133 8.83 -22.14 1.32
C GLY A 133 8.51 -23.59 0.95
N PRO A 134 7.28 -24.06 1.21
CA PRO A 134 6.85 -25.42 0.95
C PRO A 134 6.93 -25.83 -0.53
N LEU A 135 7.10 -24.87 -1.45
CA LEU A 135 7.27 -25.10 -2.89
C LEU A 135 8.65 -25.67 -3.28
N GLN A 136 9.68 -25.57 -2.42
CA GLN A 136 11.00 -26.16 -2.72
C GLN A 136 11.19 -27.56 -2.15
N GLN A 137 10.43 -27.96 -1.12
CA GLN A 137 10.69 -29.23 -0.42
C GLN A 137 10.07 -30.46 -1.12
N ILE A 138 9.06 -30.30 -1.98
CA ILE A 138 8.32 -31.43 -2.55
C ILE A 138 9.13 -32.21 -3.61
N SER A 139 10.13 -31.61 -4.26
CA SER A 139 10.91 -32.30 -5.31
C SER A 139 12.04 -33.16 -4.77
N TYR A 140 12.66 -32.81 -3.64
CA TYR A 140 13.80 -33.55 -3.10
C TYR A 140 13.39 -34.88 -2.43
N ASP A 141 12.25 -34.92 -1.75
CA ASP A 141 11.79 -36.15 -1.07
C ASP A 141 11.37 -37.26 -2.04
N LYS A 142 10.93 -36.92 -3.26
CA LYS A 142 10.59 -37.92 -4.30
C LYS A 142 11.81 -38.54 -4.99
N ILE A 143 12.99 -37.91 -4.91
CA ILE A 143 14.23 -38.43 -5.50
C ILE A 143 14.89 -39.42 -4.53
N ASN A 144 14.93 -39.10 -3.23
CA ASN A 144 15.53 -40.00 -2.23
C ASN A 144 14.69 -41.26 -1.94
N THR A 145 13.36 -41.19 -2.02
CA THR A 145 12.48 -42.36 -1.79
C THR A 145 12.51 -43.39 -2.93
N LYS A 146 13.00 -43.04 -4.12
CA LYS A 146 13.20 -44.00 -5.23
C LYS A 146 14.57 -44.67 -5.22
N ILE A 147 15.54 -44.16 -4.46
CA ILE A 147 16.93 -44.66 -4.46
C ILE A 147 17.17 -45.70 -3.35
N THR A 148 16.26 -45.86 -2.38
CA THR A 148 16.36 -46.92 -1.36
C THR A 148 15.24 -47.98 -1.45
N PRO A 149 15.20 -48.86 -2.46
CA PRO A 149 14.57 -50.14 -2.31
C PRO A 149 15.62 -51.17 -1.86
N PHE A 150 15.28 -51.99 -0.86
CA PHE A 150 16.04 -53.18 -0.43
C PHE A 150 17.40 -52.95 0.25
N ASN A 151 17.40 -52.69 1.56
CA ASN A 151 18.08 -53.61 2.49
C ASN A 151 17.82 -53.23 3.94
N LYS A 152 17.03 -54.06 4.62
CA LYS A 152 17.24 -54.46 6.02
C LYS A 152 16.27 -55.60 6.34
N ASN A 153 16.70 -56.80 5.98
CA ASN A 153 16.31 -58.00 6.71
C ASN A 153 17.08 -57.98 8.04
N HIS A 154 16.35 -57.89 9.14
CA HIS A 154 16.56 -58.51 10.46
C HIS A 154 15.68 -57.82 11.49
#